data_AF-A4EVA8-F1
#
_entry.id   AF-A4EVA8-F1
#
_cell.length_a   1.000
_cell.length_b   1.000
_cell.length_c   1.000
_cell.angle_alpha   90.00
_cell.angle_beta   90.00
_cell.angle_gamma   90.00
#
_symmetry.space_group_name_H-M   'P 1'
#
loop_
_entity.id
_entity.type
_entity.pdbx_description
1 polymer ?
#
loop_
_entity_poly.entity_id
_entity_poly.type
_entity_poly.pdbx_seq_one_letter_code
_entity_poly.pdbx_strand_id
1 'polypeptide(L)'
;MSDPQQKRGQKQGLKRGQNRGLRSHLSGLSAEHQAARAYEALGFEVVEERWRGEAGEIDLILRQGATWVFAEVKKSTDFETAATRISQKQVQRIRQSATLYLDRFPNEQVEEVRLDAVLIDAEGQVEILENGLGFE
;
A
#
# COMPACT_ATOMS: atom_id res chain seq x y z
N MET A 1 -22.75 38.99 -22.41
CA MET A 1 -21.83 39.38 -21.32
C MET A 1 -21.99 38.37 -20.20
N SER A 2 -20.98 37.54 -19.90
CA SER A 2 -21.08 36.47 -18.89
C SER A 2 -20.61 36.97 -17.52
N ASP A 3 -21.41 36.72 -16.48
CA ASP A 3 -21.23 37.20 -15.10
C ASP A 3 -19.89 36.74 -14.47
N PRO A 4 -19.00 37.65 -14.03
CA PRO A 4 -17.71 37.34 -13.42
C PRO A 4 -17.80 36.54 -12.11
N GLN A 5 -18.93 36.58 -11.39
CA GLN A 5 -19.07 35.92 -10.08
C GLN A 5 -19.23 34.40 -10.19
N GLN A 6 -19.84 33.89 -11.26
CA GLN A 6 -20.12 32.46 -11.43
C GLN A 6 -18.87 31.64 -11.81
N LYS A 7 -17.86 32.28 -12.43
CA LYS A 7 -16.57 31.65 -12.78
C LYS A 7 -15.64 31.46 -11.57
N ARG A 8 -15.83 32.19 -10.46
CA ARG A 8 -14.98 32.09 -9.26
C ARG A 8 -15.29 30.85 -8.40
N GLY A 9 -16.58 30.50 -8.24
CA GLY A 9 -17.01 29.34 -7.45
C GLY A 9 -16.56 28.00 -8.03
N GLN A 10 -16.67 27.83 -9.35
CA GLN A 10 -16.20 26.61 -10.04
C GLN A 10 -14.68 26.42 -9.94
N LYS A 11 -13.90 27.49 -10.11
CA LYS A 11 -12.42 27.43 -9.98
C LYS A 11 -11.95 27.10 -8.55
N GLN A 12 -12.68 27.53 -7.52
CA GLN A 12 -12.36 27.18 -6.13
C GLN A 12 -12.68 25.72 -5.79
N GLY A 13 -13.76 25.15 -6.35
CA GLY A 13 -14.09 23.72 -6.20
C GLY A 13 -13.04 22.80 -6.85
N LEU A 14 -12.61 23.13 -8.07
CA LEU A 14 -11.54 22.41 -8.79
C LEU A 14 -10.20 22.42 -8.02
N LYS A 15 -9.80 23.58 -7.47
CA LYS A 15 -8.57 23.69 -6.67
C LYS A 15 -8.64 22.92 -5.34
N ARG A 16 -9.82 22.90 -4.68
CA ARG A 16 -10.03 22.12 -3.44
C ARG A 16 -9.95 20.60 -3.69
N GLY A 17 -10.51 20.12 -4.80
CA GLY A 17 -10.42 18.71 -5.20
C GLY A 17 -8.99 18.29 -5.54
N GLN A 18 -8.27 19.12 -6.31
CA GLN A 18 -6.85 18.90 -6.65
C GLN A 18 -5.95 18.85 -5.41
N ASN A 19 -6.14 19.76 -4.44
CA ASN A 19 -5.39 19.75 -3.19
C ASN A 19 -5.69 18.53 -2.31
N ARG A 20 -6.92 18.02 -2.32
CA ARG A 20 -7.27 16.80 -1.56
C ARG A 20 -6.62 15.56 -2.18
N GLY A 21 -6.62 15.45 -3.51
CA GLY A 21 -5.95 14.36 -4.22
C GLY A 21 -4.44 14.35 -3.96
N LEU A 22 -3.78 15.52 -4.06
CA LEU A 22 -2.35 15.65 -3.77
C LEU A 22 -2.03 15.28 -2.31
N ARG A 23 -2.84 15.76 -1.35
CA ARG A 23 -2.65 15.42 0.07
C ARG A 23 -2.80 13.92 0.33
N SER A 24 -3.81 13.28 -0.27
CA SER A 24 -4.00 11.84 -0.16
C SER A 24 -2.81 11.08 -0.73
N HIS A 25 -2.30 11.51 -1.88
CA HIS A 25 -1.14 10.89 -2.52
C HIS A 25 0.12 11.02 -1.66
N LEU A 26 0.45 12.23 -1.18
CA LEU A 26 1.61 12.45 -0.31
C LEU A 26 1.48 11.71 1.03
N SER A 27 0.27 11.61 1.57
CA SER A 27 0.00 10.82 2.77
C SER A 27 0.20 9.33 2.53
N GLY A 28 -0.14 8.82 1.34
CA GLY A 28 0.12 7.43 0.93
C GLY A 28 1.61 7.14 0.83
N LEU A 29 2.37 7.97 0.10
CA LEU A 29 3.82 7.83 0.00
C LEU A 29 4.51 7.86 1.37
N SER A 30 4.09 8.77 2.25
CA SER A 30 4.63 8.82 3.60
C SER A 30 4.29 7.57 4.41
N ALA A 31 3.13 6.94 4.18
CA ALA A 31 2.74 5.69 4.83
C ALA A 31 3.60 4.53 4.33
N GLU A 32 3.79 4.41 3.01
CA GLU A 32 4.67 3.42 2.38
C GLU A 32 6.10 3.51 2.91
N HIS A 33 6.68 4.71 3.01
CA HIS A 33 8.02 4.89 3.58
C HIS A 33 8.11 4.53 5.08
N GLN A 34 7.03 4.71 5.85
CA GLN A 34 7.01 4.30 7.26
C GLN A 34 6.97 2.78 7.40
N ALA A 35 6.15 2.13 6.56
CA ALA A 35 6.07 0.68 6.48
C ALA A 35 7.42 0.06 6.09
N ALA A 36 8.08 0.60 5.05
CA ALA A 36 9.41 0.16 4.62
C ALA A 36 10.42 0.23 5.79
N ARG A 37 10.52 1.37 6.47
CA ARG A 37 11.41 1.52 7.64
C ARG A 37 11.10 0.56 8.78
N ALA A 38 9.82 0.26 9.02
CA ALA A 38 9.43 -0.69 10.05
C ALA A 38 9.96 -2.11 9.72
N TYR A 39 9.85 -2.53 8.45
CA TYR A 39 10.41 -3.80 7.99
C TYR A 39 11.95 -3.82 7.99
N GLU A 40 12.60 -2.75 7.55
CA GLU A 40 14.07 -2.64 7.61
C GLU A 40 14.58 -2.78 9.05
N ALA A 41 13.90 -2.18 10.03
CA ALA A 41 14.21 -2.32 11.45
C ALA A 41 14.03 -3.76 11.98
N LEU A 42 13.19 -4.56 11.33
CA LEU A 42 13.01 -5.99 11.59
C LEU A 42 13.98 -6.87 10.78
N GLY A 43 14.88 -6.28 10.00
CA GLY A 43 15.89 -6.98 9.21
C GLY A 43 15.39 -7.54 7.88
N PHE A 44 14.29 -7.01 7.34
CA PHE A 44 13.85 -7.29 5.97
C PHE A 44 14.51 -6.31 4.99
N GLU A 45 14.80 -6.79 3.78
CA GLU A 45 15.18 -5.97 2.64
C GLU A 45 13.93 -5.54 1.87
N VAL A 46 13.86 -4.27 1.47
CA VAL A 46 12.86 -3.78 0.50
C VAL A 46 13.35 -4.10 -0.90
N VAL A 47 12.71 -5.07 -1.56
CA VAL A 47 13.09 -5.55 -2.89
C VAL A 47 12.49 -4.65 -3.97
N GLU A 48 11.19 -4.36 -3.89
CA GLU A 48 10.49 -3.42 -4.78
C GLU A 48 9.42 -2.63 -4.01
N GLU A 49 9.23 -1.36 -4.40
CA GLU A 49 8.17 -0.49 -3.89
C GLU A 49 7.17 -0.16 -5.00
N ARG A 50 5.88 -0.20 -4.68
CA ARG A 50 4.75 0.09 -5.58
C ARG A 50 4.86 -0.65 -6.91
N TRP A 51 5.18 -1.94 -6.83
CA TRP A 51 5.29 -2.80 -8.00
C TRP A 51 3.94 -2.88 -8.72
N ARG A 52 3.95 -2.81 -10.05
CA ARG A 52 2.76 -2.93 -10.88
C ARG A 52 2.91 -4.06 -11.86
N GLY A 53 2.03 -5.04 -11.75
CA GLY A 53 1.89 -6.15 -12.69
C GLY A 53 0.51 -6.20 -13.33
N GLU A 54 0.28 -7.27 -14.07
CA GLU A 54 -0.97 -7.48 -14.81
C GLU A 54 -2.18 -7.63 -13.88
N ALA A 55 -2.02 -8.28 -12.73
CA ALA A 55 -3.09 -8.51 -11.76
C ALA A 55 -3.38 -7.30 -10.84
N GLY A 56 -2.38 -6.44 -10.62
CA GLY A 56 -2.53 -5.33 -9.69
C GLY A 56 -1.23 -4.66 -9.26
N GLU A 57 -1.38 -3.84 -8.23
CA GLU A 57 -0.31 -3.13 -7.55
C GLU A 57 -0.04 -3.82 -6.21
N ILE A 58 1.23 -3.86 -5.80
CA ILE A 58 1.67 -4.27 -4.47
C ILE A 58 2.49 -3.10 -3.91
N ASP A 59 2.12 -2.62 -2.72
CA ASP A 59 2.76 -1.43 -2.13
C ASP A 59 4.22 -1.71 -1.76
N LEU A 60 4.51 -2.85 -1.14
CA LEU A 60 5.87 -3.27 -0.79
C LEU A 60 6.09 -4.76 -1.06
N ILE A 61 7.24 -5.08 -1.64
CA ILE A 61 7.75 -6.45 -1.79
C ILE A 61 9.05 -6.54 -1.01
N LEU A 62 9.08 -7.44 -0.03
CA LEU A 62 10.17 -7.53 0.94
C LEU A 62 10.72 -8.96 1.01
N ARG A 63 11.96 -9.07 1.50
CA ARG A 63 12.62 -10.36 1.64
C ARG A 63 13.43 -10.44 2.94
N GLN A 64 13.38 -11.59 3.59
CA GLN A 64 14.30 -11.96 4.66
C GLN A 64 14.71 -13.42 4.46
N GLY A 65 15.92 -13.65 3.95
CA GLY A 65 16.37 -14.99 3.57
C GLY A 65 15.49 -15.61 2.46
N ALA A 66 14.85 -16.74 2.76
CA ALA A 66 13.93 -17.44 1.85
C ALA A 66 12.44 -17.07 2.06
N THR A 67 12.14 -16.14 2.96
CA THR A 67 10.80 -15.60 3.18
C THR A 67 10.56 -14.39 2.28
N TRP A 68 9.47 -14.43 1.52
CA TRP A 68 8.97 -13.33 0.70
C TRP A 68 7.70 -12.74 1.31
N VAL A 69 7.64 -11.42 1.37
CA VAL A 69 6.48 -10.70 1.91
C VAL A 69 5.94 -9.74 0.88
N PHE A 70 4.64 -9.80 0.65
CA PHE A 70 3.91 -8.87 -0.20
C PHE A 70 2.92 -8.12 0.68
N ALA A 71 3.17 -6.83 0.89
CA ALA A 71 2.47 -6.05 1.89
C ALA A 71 1.58 -4.98 1.24
N GLU A 72 0.37 -4.82 1.78
CA GLU A 72 -0.53 -3.71 1.49
C GLU A 72 -0.51 -2.72 2.65
N VAL A 73 -0.37 -1.42 2.36
CA VAL A 73 -0.28 -0.37 3.37
C VAL A 73 -1.59 0.42 3.45
N LYS A 74 -2.13 0.55 4.66
CA LYS A 74 -3.36 1.32 4.95
C LYS A 74 -3.15 2.32 6.06
N LYS A 75 -3.26 3.60 5.72
CA LYS A 75 -3.32 4.70 6.69
C LYS A 75 -4.76 5.13 6.97
N SER A 76 -5.12 5.26 8.24
CA SER A 76 -6.40 5.81 8.69
C SER A 76 -6.23 6.61 9.99
N THR A 77 -7.35 6.95 10.64
CA THR A 77 -7.38 7.58 11.98
C THR A 77 -6.90 6.63 13.08
N ASP A 78 -7.18 5.35 12.92
CA ASP A 78 -6.90 4.27 13.86
C ASP A 78 -6.75 2.95 13.07
N PHE A 79 -6.18 1.93 13.72
CA PHE A 79 -5.90 0.65 13.08
C PHE A 79 -7.17 -0.10 12.67
N GLU A 80 -8.24 -0.07 13.48
CA GLU A 80 -9.51 -0.75 13.15
C GLU A 80 -10.08 -0.22 11.83
N THR A 81 -10.16 1.11 11.69
CA THR A 81 -10.63 1.76 10.46
C THR A 81 -9.68 1.48 9.29
N ALA A 82 -8.36 1.43 9.51
CA ALA A 82 -7.41 1.06 8.46
C ALA A 82 -7.65 -0.38 7.96
N ALA A 83 -7.87 -1.32 8.88
CA ALA A 83 -8.13 -2.72 8.56
C ALA A 83 -9.43 -2.90 7.73
N THR A 84 -10.51 -2.18 8.06
CA THR A 84 -11.77 -2.25 7.29
C THR A 84 -11.65 -1.83 5.81
N ARG A 85 -10.57 -1.12 5.44
CA ARG A 85 -10.31 -0.66 4.06
C ARG A 85 -9.68 -1.74 3.19
N ILE A 86 -9.36 -2.89 3.76
CA ILE A 86 -8.83 -4.03 3.02
C ILE A 86 -10.02 -4.84 2.51
N SER A 87 -10.25 -4.77 1.20
CA SER A 87 -11.29 -5.57 0.55
C SER A 87 -10.78 -6.94 0.12
N GLN A 88 -11.67 -7.93 0.08
CA GLN A 88 -11.39 -9.26 -0.47
C GLN A 88 -10.88 -9.20 -1.92
N LYS A 89 -11.33 -8.20 -2.70
CA LYS A 89 -10.85 -7.96 -4.05
C LYS A 89 -9.38 -7.51 -4.07
N GLN A 90 -8.94 -6.69 -3.12
CA GLN A 90 -7.54 -6.29 -3.01
C GLN A 90 -6.68 -7.50 -2.64
N VAL A 91 -7.10 -8.27 -1.63
CA VAL A 91 -6.42 -9.51 -1.22
C VAL A 91 -6.20 -10.43 -2.42
N GLN A 92 -7.24 -10.69 -3.21
CA GLN A 92 -7.14 -11.57 -4.38
C GLN A 92 -6.18 -11.02 -5.45
N ARG A 93 -6.14 -9.70 -5.65
CA ARG A 93 -5.23 -9.06 -6.60
C ARG A 93 -3.78 -9.13 -6.13
N ILE A 94 -3.53 -8.90 -4.86
CA ILE A 94 -2.20 -9.00 -4.25
C ILE A 94 -1.71 -10.44 -4.35
N ARG A 95 -2.55 -11.43 -4.05
CA ARG A 95 -2.21 -12.85 -4.17
C ARG A 95 -1.78 -13.21 -5.59
N GLN A 96 -2.58 -12.85 -6.59
CA GLN A 96 -2.22 -13.10 -8.01
C GLN A 96 -0.95 -12.35 -8.42
N SER A 97 -0.80 -11.12 -7.95
CA SER A 97 0.38 -10.28 -8.20
C SER A 97 1.64 -10.90 -7.61
N ALA A 98 1.55 -11.46 -6.39
CA ALA A 98 2.63 -12.17 -5.72
C ALA A 98 3.06 -13.42 -6.51
N THR A 99 2.10 -14.22 -6.98
CA THR A 99 2.40 -15.38 -7.85
C THR A 99 3.16 -14.95 -9.11
N LEU A 100 2.63 -13.96 -9.84
CA LEU A 100 3.27 -13.45 -11.07
C LEU A 100 4.66 -12.84 -10.80
N TYR A 101 4.83 -12.22 -9.65
CA TYR A 101 6.12 -11.65 -9.26
C TYR A 101 7.15 -12.77 -9.02
N LEU A 102 6.80 -13.81 -8.27
CA LEU A 102 7.68 -14.94 -7.97
C LEU A 102 8.03 -15.76 -9.22
N ASP A 103 7.14 -15.84 -10.20
CA ASP A 103 7.40 -16.49 -11.49
C ASP A 103 8.60 -15.87 -12.25
N ARG A 104 8.99 -14.62 -11.93
CA ARG A 104 10.19 -13.96 -12.47
C ARG A 104 11.50 -14.56 -11.92
N PHE A 105 11.43 -15.34 -10.85
CA PHE A 105 12.57 -15.86 -10.10
C PHE A 105 12.51 -17.39 -9.91
N PRO A 106 12.44 -18.19 -10.99
CA PRO A 106 12.19 -19.64 -10.90
C PRO A 106 13.29 -20.46 -10.21
N ASN A 107 14.46 -19.86 -9.98
CA ASN A 107 15.59 -20.52 -9.31
C ASN A 107 15.81 -20.03 -7.87
N GLU A 108 15.00 -19.08 -7.39
CA GLU A 108 15.09 -18.62 -6.01
C GLU A 108 14.48 -19.65 -5.05
N GLN A 109 15.12 -19.84 -3.90
CA GLN A 109 14.54 -20.64 -2.83
C GLN A 109 13.45 -19.81 -2.14
N VAL A 110 12.22 -20.34 -2.16
CA VAL A 110 11.06 -19.76 -1.50
C VAL A 110 10.56 -20.78 -0.49
N GLU A 111 10.82 -20.53 0.78
CA GLU A 111 10.36 -21.39 1.89
C GLU A 111 9.04 -20.90 2.47
N GLU A 112 8.83 -19.59 2.46
CA GLU A 112 7.64 -18.95 3.00
C GLU A 112 7.23 -17.76 2.12
N VAL A 113 5.92 -17.63 1.91
CA VAL A 113 5.31 -16.47 1.28
C VAL A 113 4.24 -15.92 2.22
N ARG A 114 4.33 -14.63 2.55
CA ARG A 114 3.37 -13.94 3.41
C ARG A 114 2.67 -12.83 2.65
N LEU A 115 1.39 -12.66 2.94
CA LEU A 115 0.61 -11.50 2.51
C LEU A 115 0.24 -10.68 3.74
N ASP A 116 1.01 -9.62 3.97
CA ASP A 116 0.92 -8.82 5.18
C ASP A 116 0.01 -7.61 4.96
N ALA A 117 -0.66 -7.18 6.02
CA ALA A 117 -1.33 -5.88 6.07
C ALA A 117 -0.54 -4.95 7.01
N VAL A 118 -0.18 -3.77 6.52
CA VAL A 118 0.50 -2.75 7.34
C VAL A 118 -0.47 -1.62 7.62
N LEU A 119 -0.82 -1.46 8.89
CA LEU A 119 -1.77 -0.46 9.35
C LEU A 119 -1.03 0.71 9.98
N ILE A 120 -1.42 1.93 9.61
CA ILE A 120 -0.83 3.16 10.12
C ILE A 120 -1.94 4.08 10.64
N ASP A 121 -1.83 4.51 11.90
CA ASP A 121 -2.78 5.44 12.51
C ASP A 121 -2.47 6.91 12.14
N ALA A 122 -3.21 7.86 12.74
CA ALA A 122 -3.03 9.28 12.48
C ALA A 122 -1.67 9.79 13.00
N GLU A 123 -1.21 9.22 14.11
CA GLU A 123 0.02 9.54 14.83
C GLU A 123 1.28 8.97 14.14
N GLY A 124 1.10 8.04 13.20
CA GLY A 124 2.19 7.39 12.47
C GLY A 124 2.73 6.14 13.15
N GLN A 125 2.00 5.59 14.13
CA GLN A 125 2.31 4.27 14.67
C GLN A 125 2.01 3.22 13.59
N VAL A 126 2.85 2.19 13.56
CA VAL A 126 2.79 1.12 12.55
C VAL A 126 2.46 -0.18 13.26
N GLU A 127 1.43 -0.87 12.77
CA GLU A 127 1.10 -2.24 13.14
C GLU A 127 1.21 -3.13 11.90
N ILE A 128 2.01 -4.19 11.98
CA ILE A 128 2.17 -5.19 10.92
C ILE A 128 1.37 -6.42 11.31
N LEU A 129 0.34 -6.73 10.51
CA LEU A 129 -0.42 -7.96 10.62
C LEU A 129 0.18 -8.99 9.66
N GLU A 130 1.09 -9.81 10.18
CA GLU A 130 1.70 -10.90 9.42
C GLU A 130 0.63 -11.90 8.95
N ASN A 131 0.66 -12.26 7.66
CA ASN A 131 -0.39 -13.06 7.02
C ASN A 131 -1.82 -12.48 7.19
N GLY A 132 -1.95 -11.19 7.51
CA GLY A 132 -3.23 -10.53 7.76
C GLY A 132 -4.16 -10.48 6.54
N LEU A 133 -3.64 -10.76 5.34
CA LEU A 133 -4.43 -10.88 4.11
C LEU A 133 -4.75 -12.35 3.74
N GLY A 134 -4.09 -13.32 4.36
CA GLY A 134 -4.30 -14.76 4.16
C GLY A 134 -3.68 -15.33 2.87
N PHE A 135 -2.91 -16.42 3.02
CA PHE A 135 -2.58 -17.38 1.97
C PHE A 135 -3.40 -18.64 2.23
N GLU A 136 -4.38 -18.94 1.39
CA GLU A 136 -5.09 -20.24 1.38
C GLU A 136 -4.85 -20.89 0.03
#